data_AF-A0A810MY00-F1
#
_entry.id   AF-A0A810MY00-F1
#
_cell.length_a   1.000
_cell.length_b   1.000
_cell.length_c   1.000
_cell.angle_alpha   90.00
_cell.angle_beta   90.00
_cell.angle_gamma   90.00
#
_symmetry.space_group_name_H-M   'P 1'
#
loop_
_entity.id
_entity.type
_entity.pdbx_description
1 polymer ?
#
loop_
_entity_poly.entity_id
_entity_poly.type
_entity_poly.pdbx_seq_one_letter_code
_entity_poly.pdbx_strand_id
1 'polypeptide(L)'
;MTLDGEALEQLRKRVRAGGAEKYHAANAAKGKLFARERIALLVDEGTFVEDGLYANAGAEGLPADGVVTGTAEIDGRQVCLMANDSTVKAGSWGARTVEKIIRIIERAYDAGLPMVYLVDSAGARITDQVDLFPGRRGAGKIFWNQVRASGSIPQVCALFGPSAAGGAYIPAFCDVVAMVEGNASMYLGSDRMVEMVTGEKTTLEAMGGAKVHCAESGVGHFLCKTEADALDVVRRYLSYLPANWTQRPPAVTAVPAPSNVDLAALVPASERQAFDMRRYAKGLLDEGSFLEIQALWAKELTIGFGRLDGEVVGVVANNSMFKGGVLFVDSADKATRFVQLCDAFNVPLLFLSDVPGFMVGTAVEKQGIIRHGAKMITAISEATVPKICVVVRKAYGAGLYAMAGPGFEPDATIALPTAKIAVMGAEAAVNAVYANKIAAIADPDERAAFVAARREEYERDIDIVRLASELVVDTIVEPADLRTELVRRFAAARHKDRSFSRRRHGVTPV
;
A
#
# COMPACT_ATOMS: atom_id res chain seq x y z
N MET A 1 -40.40 13.36 -28.53
CA MET A 1 -40.97 14.27 -27.51
C MET A 1 -39.88 15.27 -27.15
N THR A 2 -40.08 16.55 -27.46
CA THR A 2 -39.15 17.61 -27.05
C THR A 2 -39.27 17.82 -25.55
N LEU A 3 -38.14 17.79 -24.83
CA LEU A 3 -38.07 18.13 -23.40
C LEU A 3 -38.08 19.66 -23.29
N ASP A 4 -39.16 20.23 -22.77
CA ASP A 4 -39.17 21.64 -22.37
C ASP A 4 -38.34 21.87 -21.09
N GLY A 5 -38.12 23.15 -20.75
CA GLY A 5 -37.26 23.52 -19.62
C GLY A 5 -37.76 23.01 -18.27
N GLU A 6 -39.08 22.96 -18.06
CA GLU A 6 -39.67 22.51 -16.79
C GLU A 6 -39.58 20.98 -16.66
N ALA A 7 -39.93 20.24 -17.70
CA ALA A 7 -39.81 18.79 -17.74
C ALA A 7 -38.35 18.33 -17.54
N LEU A 8 -37.39 19.05 -18.11
CA LEU A 8 -35.97 18.78 -17.92
C LEU A 8 -35.53 19.02 -16.46
N GLU A 9 -36.01 20.09 -15.83
CA GLU A 9 -35.67 20.39 -14.44
C GLU A 9 -36.28 19.36 -13.47
N GLN A 10 -37.53 18.96 -13.69
CA GLN A 10 -38.17 17.89 -12.92
C GLN A 10 -37.43 16.55 -13.09
N LEU A 11 -37.02 16.23 -14.34
CA LEU A 11 -36.21 15.05 -14.61
C LEU A 11 -34.88 15.10 -13.84
N ARG A 12 -34.17 16.25 -13.89
CA ARG A 12 -32.90 16.47 -13.17
C ARG A 12 -33.04 16.28 -11.67
N LYS A 13 -34.07 16.87 -11.06
CA LYS A 13 -34.37 16.69 -9.63
C LYS A 13 -34.56 15.22 -9.30
N ARG A 14 -35.37 14.50 -10.08
CA ARG A 14 -35.64 13.08 -9.87
C ARG A 14 -34.39 12.20 -10.00
N VAL A 15 -33.58 12.39 -11.04
CA VAL A 15 -32.38 11.55 -11.23
C VAL A 15 -31.25 11.87 -10.26
N ARG A 16 -31.22 13.09 -9.70
CA ARG A 16 -30.23 13.49 -8.67
C ARG A 16 -30.64 13.09 -7.26
N ALA A 17 -31.93 12.87 -7.01
CA ALA A 17 -32.46 12.52 -5.69
C ALA A 17 -31.95 11.18 -5.16
N GLY A 18 -31.54 10.25 -6.05
CA GLY A 18 -31.16 8.90 -5.64
C GLY A 18 -32.38 8.01 -5.39
N GLY A 19 -32.24 7.03 -4.52
CA GLY A 19 -33.27 6.04 -4.23
C GLY A 19 -34.47 6.56 -3.44
N ALA A 20 -35.32 5.64 -2.98
CA ALA A 20 -36.45 6.00 -2.14
C ALA A 20 -35.99 6.46 -0.74
N GLU A 21 -36.75 7.39 -0.13
CA GLU A 21 -36.46 8.02 1.17
C GLU A 21 -36.12 7.02 2.29
N LYS A 22 -36.77 5.84 2.31
CA LYS A 22 -36.48 4.79 3.29
C LYS A 22 -35.01 4.35 3.29
N TYR A 23 -34.35 4.38 2.12
CA TYR A 23 -32.93 4.04 2.00
C TYR A 23 -32.03 5.19 2.43
N HIS A 24 -32.46 6.44 2.22
CA HIS A 24 -31.78 7.61 2.78
C HIS A 24 -31.80 7.57 4.31
N ALA A 25 -32.98 7.35 4.91
CA ALA A 25 -33.12 7.19 6.36
C ALA A 25 -32.28 6.03 6.92
N ALA A 26 -32.26 4.88 6.23
CA ALA A 26 -31.46 3.73 6.65
C ALA A 26 -29.95 3.99 6.58
N ASN A 27 -29.47 4.73 5.58
CA ASN A 27 -28.07 5.13 5.46
C ASN A 27 -27.69 6.19 6.51
N ALA A 28 -28.55 7.19 6.72
CA ALA A 28 -28.35 8.22 7.74
C ALA A 28 -28.29 7.63 9.15
N ALA A 29 -29.13 6.65 9.47
CA ALA A 29 -29.10 5.93 10.75
C ALA A 29 -27.77 5.18 11.00
N LYS A 30 -26.99 4.90 9.94
CA LYS A 30 -25.65 4.29 10.00
C LYS A 30 -24.52 5.33 9.90
N GLY A 31 -24.85 6.62 9.90
CA GLY A 31 -23.90 7.72 9.76
C GLY A 31 -23.21 7.79 8.39
N LYS A 32 -23.84 7.25 7.34
CA LYS A 32 -23.26 7.24 5.99
C LYS A 32 -23.58 8.51 5.22
N LEU A 33 -22.61 9.01 4.47
CA LEU A 33 -22.83 10.09 3.51
C LEU A 33 -23.41 9.53 2.20
N PHE A 34 -24.10 10.37 1.45
CA PHE A 34 -24.62 10.02 0.13
C PHE A 34 -23.54 10.18 -0.96
N ALA A 35 -23.70 9.45 -2.08
CA ALA A 35 -22.69 9.37 -3.13
C ALA A 35 -22.21 10.75 -3.63
N ARG A 36 -23.13 11.69 -3.83
CA ARG A 36 -22.80 13.05 -4.30
C ARG A 36 -22.19 13.93 -3.22
N GLU A 37 -22.54 13.70 -1.96
CA GLU A 37 -21.91 14.39 -0.82
C GLU A 37 -20.46 13.94 -0.68
N ARG A 38 -20.19 12.64 -0.81
CA ARG A 38 -18.81 12.11 -0.85
C ARG A 38 -17.99 12.74 -1.97
N ILE A 39 -18.57 12.88 -3.16
CA ILE A 39 -17.91 13.55 -4.29
C ILE A 39 -17.64 15.03 -3.94
N ALA A 40 -18.66 15.77 -3.48
CA ALA A 40 -18.52 17.18 -3.14
C ALA A 40 -17.50 17.43 -2.03
N LEU A 41 -17.39 16.52 -1.06
CA LEU A 41 -16.37 16.58 -0.02
C LEU A 41 -14.97 16.22 -0.49
N LEU A 42 -14.83 15.49 -1.60
CA LEU A 42 -13.54 15.00 -2.11
C LEU A 42 -12.91 15.94 -3.14
N VAL A 43 -13.72 16.55 -3.99
CA VAL A 43 -13.25 17.30 -5.15
C VAL A 43 -13.22 18.79 -4.88
N ASP A 44 -12.47 19.52 -5.70
CA ASP A 44 -12.42 20.98 -5.64
C ASP A 44 -13.78 21.56 -6.03
N GLU A 45 -14.19 22.63 -5.34
CA GLU A 45 -15.54 23.20 -5.49
C GLU A 45 -15.82 23.61 -6.93
N GLY A 46 -16.98 23.20 -7.46
CA GLY A 46 -17.42 23.55 -8.81
C GLY A 46 -16.75 22.78 -9.96
N THR A 47 -15.81 21.87 -9.67
CA THR A 47 -15.04 21.17 -10.72
C THR A 47 -15.67 19.87 -11.22
N PHE A 48 -16.61 19.29 -10.47
CA PHE A 48 -17.22 18.01 -10.83
C PHE A 48 -18.14 18.12 -12.06
N VAL A 49 -17.81 17.35 -13.10
CA VAL A 49 -18.57 17.20 -14.33
C VAL A 49 -19.07 15.77 -14.43
N GLU A 50 -20.38 15.59 -14.29
CA GLU A 50 -21.00 14.27 -14.26
C GLU A 50 -21.33 13.72 -15.66
N ASP A 51 -20.96 12.45 -15.88
CA ASP A 51 -21.33 11.66 -17.05
C ASP A 51 -22.42 10.63 -16.73
N GLY A 52 -23.33 10.42 -17.68
CA GLY A 52 -24.33 9.34 -17.59
C GLY A 52 -25.41 9.55 -16.52
N LEU A 53 -25.67 10.80 -16.12
CA LEU A 53 -26.71 11.18 -15.15
C LEU A 53 -28.09 10.58 -15.48
N TYR A 54 -28.45 10.54 -16.76
CA TYR A 54 -29.77 10.09 -17.23
C TYR A 54 -29.85 8.57 -17.48
N ALA A 55 -28.85 7.78 -17.07
CA ALA A 55 -28.94 6.33 -17.14
C ALA A 55 -30.17 5.82 -16.39
N ASN A 56 -30.97 4.97 -17.05
CA ASN A 56 -32.25 4.47 -16.53
C ASN A 56 -33.24 5.55 -16.07
N ALA A 57 -33.15 6.79 -16.58
CA ALA A 57 -34.07 7.86 -16.21
C ALA A 57 -35.54 7.56 -16.52
N GLY A 58 -35.83 6.71 -17.51
CA GLY A 58 -37.18 6.24 -17.83
C GLY A 58 -37.66 5.05 -16.98
N ALA A 59 -36.78 4.40 -16.21
CA ALA A 59 -37.12 3.28 -15.34
C ALA A 59 -37.45 3.77 -13.92
N GLU A 60 -38.42 3.13 -13.29
CA GLU A 60 -38.79 3.44 -11.91
C GLU A 60 -37.75 2.92 -10.92
N GLY A 61 -37.35 3.75 -9.96
CA GLY A 61 -36.47 3.36 -8.85
C GLY A 61 -35.01 3.04 -9.24
N LEU A 62 -34.56 3.43 -10.43
CA LEU A 62 -33.18 3.25 -10.93
C LEU A 62 -32.48 4.55 -11.38
N PRO A 63 -32.57 5.66 -10.63
CA PRO A 63 -31.93 6.91 -11.05
C PRO A 63 -30.40 6.75 -11.17
N ALA A 64 -29.85 7.25 -12.28
CA ALA A 64 -28.45 7.11 -12.68
C ALA A 64 -27.92 5.65 -12.69
N ASP A 65 -28.82 4.66 -12.60
CA ASP A 65 -28.57 3.24 -12.32
C ASP A 65 -27.62 2.98 -11.13
N GLY A 66 -27.73 3.79 -10.06
CA GLY A 66 -27.05 3.54 -8.78
C GLY A 66 -25.54 3.75 -8.77
N VAL A 67 -24.99 4.45 -9.76
CA VAL A 67 -23.60 4.92 -9.76
C VAL A 67 -23.49 6.31 -10.36
N VAL A 68 -22.75 7.18 -9.69
CA VAL A 68 -22.35 8.50 -10.20
C VAL A 68 -20.95 8.38 -10.79
N THR A 69 -20.72 8.94 -11.97
CA THR A 69 -19.42 8.88 -12.67
C THR A 69 -19.10 10.24 -13.26
N GLY A 70 -17.83 10.60 -13.34
CA GLY A 70 -17.44 11.85 -13.98
C GLY A 70 -15.97 12.21 -13.80
N THR A 71 -15.64 13.42 -14.20
CA THR A 71 -14.33 14.05 -14.00
C THR A 71 -14.42 15.18 -12.98
N ALA A 72 -13.35 15.42 -12.25
CA ALA A 72 -13.24 16.54 -11.33
C ALA A 72 -11.77 16.93 -11.14
N GLU A 73 -11.52 17.90 -10.27
CA GLU A 73 -10.17 18.21 -9.79
C GLU A 73 -10.06 17.88 -8.30
N ILE A 74 -8.88 17.42 -7.89
CA ILE A 74 -8.48 17.29 -6.49
C ILE A 74 -7.15 18.00 -6.36
N ASP A 75 -7.09 19.05 -5.54
CA ASP A 75 -5.92 19.92 -5.36
C ASP A 75 -5.40 20.45 -6.73
N GLY A 76 -6.32 20.88 -7.59
CA GLY A 76 -6.07 21.43 -8.92
C GLY A 76 -5.67 20.40 -9.99
N ARG A 77 -5.78 19.09 -9.69
CA ARG A 77 -5.38 18.01 -10.59
C ARG A 77 -6.57 17.21 -11.06
N GLN A 78 -6.71 17.07 -12.38
CA GLN A 78 -7.78 16.29 -13.01
C GLN A 78 -7.78 14.82 -12.57
N VAL A 79 -8.95 14.31 -12.20
CA VAL A 79 -9.20 12.91 -11.86
C VAL A 79 -10.49 12.41 -12.52
N CYS A 80 -10.55 11.10 -12.74
CA CYS A 80 -11.80 10.39 -13.02
C CYS A 80 -12.30 9.71 -11.75
N LEU A 81 -13.62 9.65 -11.56
CA LEU A 81 -14.18 9.00 -10.38
C LEU A 81 -15.48 8.25 -10.68
N MET A 82 -15.74 7.24 -9.85
CA MET A 82 -17.07 6.64 -9.68
C MET A 82 -17.48 6.62 -8.21
N ALA A 83 -18.78 6.77 -7.94
CA ALA A 83 -19.35 6.64 -6.62
C ALA A 83 -20.64 5.80 -6.65
N ASN A 84 -20.65 4.68 -5.92
CA ASN A 84 -21.88 3.91 -5.78
C ASN A 84 -22.90 4.65 -4.92
N ASP A 85 -24.14 4.65 -5.37
CA ASP A 85 -25.27 5.14 -4.61
C ASP A 85 -26.00 3.96 -3.97
N SER A 86 -25.71 3.71 -2.70
CA SER A 86 -26.33 2.62 -1.94
C SER A 86 -27.83 2.82 -1.71
N THR A 87 -28.38 4.02 -1.95
CA THR A 87 -29.82 4.25 -1.86
C THR A 87 -30.58 3.63 -3.05
N VAL A 88 -29.91 3.44 -4.19
CA VAL A 88 -30.48 2.83 -5.40
C VAL A 88 -30.16 1.35 -5.42
N LYS A 89 -31.13 0.50 -5.05
CA LYS A 89 -30.99 -0.97 -5.05
C LYS A 89 -29.72 -1.44 -4.32
N ALA A 90 -29.38 -0.84 -3.17
CA ALA A 90 -28.18 -1.15 -2.39
C ALA A 90 -26.86 -0.98 -3.19
N GLY A 91 -26.83 -0.09 -4.18
CA GLY A 91 -25.68 0.14 -5.06
C GLY A 91 -25.38 -1.05 -5.97
N SER A 92 -26.33 -1.98 -6.13
CA SER A 92 -26.13 -3.18 -6.94
C SER A 92 -25.95 -2.85 -8.42
N TRP A 93 -25.04 -3.58 -9.06
CA TRP A 93 -24.66 -3.36 -10.44
C TRP A 93 -25.72 -3.90 -11.38
N GLY A 94 -26.42 -3.02 -12.10
CA GLY A 94 -27.20 -3.36 -13.28
C GLY A 94 -26.38 -3.18 -14.56
N ALA A 95 -26.99 -3.44 -15.71
CA ALA A 95 -26.31 -3.32 -17.01
C ALA A 95 -25.80 -1.89 -17.29
N ARG A 96 -26.53 -0.84 -16.87
CA ARG A 96 -26.08 0.55 -17.07
C ARG A 96 -25.08 0.99 -16.02
N THR A 97 -25.15 0.45 -14.79
CA THR A 97 -24.10 0.61 -13.78
C THR A 97 -22.75 0.12 -14.32
N VAL A 98 -22.72 -1.12 -14.84
CA VAL A 98 -21.50 -1.73 -15.40
C VAL A 98 -20.98 -0.92 -16.57
N GLU A 99 -21.83 -0.54 -17.52
CA GLU A 99 -21.40 0.28 -18.67
C GLU A 99 -20.84 1.64 -18.24
N LYS A 100 -21.43 2.31 -17.25
CA LYS A 100 -20.89 3.58 -16.71
C LYS A 100 -19.51 3.39 -16.09
N ILE A 101 -19.32 2.34 -15.28
CA ILE A 101 -18.02 2.02 -14.66
C ILE A 101 -16.97 1.72 -15.74
N ILE A 102 -17.31 0.92 -16.75
CA ILE A 102 -16.40 0.61 -17.86
C ILE A 102 -15.96 1.90 -18.57
N ARG A 103 -16.92 2.76 -18.94
CA ARG A 103 -16.64 4.01 -19.69
C ARG A 103 -15.75 4.96 -18.91
N ILE A 104 -15.94 5.10 -17.60
CA ILE A 104 -15.11 6.03 -16.81
C ILE A 104 -13.69 5.49 -16.61
N ILE A 105 -13.50 4.18 -16.45
CA ILE A 105 -12.15 3.58 -16.39
C ILE A 105 -11.45 3.69 -17.76
N GLU A 106 -12.18 3.45 -18.86
CA GLU A 106 -11.66 3.66 -20.22
C GLU A 106 -11.22 5.13 -20.41
N ARG A 107 -12.05 6.09 -19.99
CA ARG A 107 -11.71 7.52 -20.04
C ARG A 107 -10.48 7.86 -19.20
N ALA A 108 -10.39 7.35 -17.97
CA ALA A 108 -9.25 7.60 -17.09
C ALA A 108 -7.94 7.08 -17.71
N TYR A 109 -7.99 5.87 -18.25
CA TYR A 109 -6.85 5.24 -18.91
C TYR A 109 -6.42 5.99 -20.17
N ASP A 110 -7.36 6.27 -21.08
CA ASP A 110 -7.05 6.91 -22.36
C ASP A 110 -6.56 8.36 -22.18
N ALA A 111 -7.02 9.06 -21.13
CA ALA A 111 -6.57 10.41 -20.79
C ALA A 111 -5.33 10.45 -19.87
N GLY A 112 -4.87 9.31 -19.34
CA GLY A 112 -3.76 9.26 -18.39
C GLY A 112 -4.05 9.98 -17.07
N LEU A 113 -5.28 9.88 -16.57
CA LEU A 113 -5.76 10.52 -15.33
C LEU A 113 -5.91 9.50 -14.20
N PRO A 114 -5.66 9.86 -12.93
CA PRO A 114 -5.95 8.99 -11.79
C PRO A 114 -7.43 8.59 -11.73
N MET A 115 -7.68 7.38 -11.24
CA MET A 115 -9.02 6.83 -11.08
C MET A 115 -9.37 6.63 -9.61
N VAL A 116 -10.45 7.27 -9.16
CA VAL A 116 -10.96 7.17 -7.78
C VAL A 116 -12.24 6.32 -7.73
N TYR A 117 -12.25 5.34 -6.83
CA TYR A 117 -13.38 4.46 -6.59
C TYR A 117 -13.99 4.74 -5.21
N LEU A 118 -15.20 5.29 -5.19
CA LEU A 118 -15.99 5.48 -3.96
C LEU A 118 -17.02 4.36 -3.87
N VAL A 119 -16.67 3.29 -3.15
CA VAL A 119 -17.39 2.00 -3.22
C VAL A 119 -18.35 1.83 -2.05
N ASP A 120 -19.58 1.44 -2.38
CA ASP A 120 -20.67 1.15 -1.45
C ASP A 120 -21.75 0.34 -2.18
N SER A 121 -21.50 -0.96 -2.39
CA SER A 121 -22.27 -1.80 -3.31
C SER A 121 -22.48 -3.23 -2.82
N ALA A 122 -23.74 -3.69 -2.87
CA ALA A 122 -24.09 -5.07 -2.61
C ALA A 122 -23.66 -6.08 -3.70
N GLY A 123 -22.94 -5.65 -4.74
CA GLY A 123 -22.47 -6.51 -5.83
C GLY A 123 -23.47 -6.57 -7.00
N ALA A 124 -23.57 -7.72 -7.67
CA ALA A 124 -24.38 -7.85 -8.88
C ALA A 124 -25.89 -7.80 -8.61
N ARG A 125 -26.64 -7.08 -9.46
CA ARG A 125 -28.10 -7.13 -9.46
C ARG A 125 -28.57 -8.40 -10.18
N ILE A 126 -28.90 -9.44 -9.42
CA ILE A 126 -29.16 -10.80 -9.95
C ILE A 126 -30.28 -10.84 -11.02
N THR A 127 -31.26 -9.94 -10.93
CA THR A 127 -32.34 -9.82 -11.93
C THR A 127 -31.85 -9.46 -13.33
N ASP A 128 -30.68 -8.84 -13.44
CA ASP A 128 -30.12 -8.30 -14.68
C ASP A 128 -28.92 -9.16 -15.16
N GLN A 129 -28.75 -10.37 -14.59
CA GLN A 129 -27.51 -11.15 -14.69
C GLN A 129 -27.02 -11.39 -16.13
N VAL A 130 -27.92 -11.63 -17.08
CA VAL A 130 -27.55 -11.90 -18.48
C VAL A 130 -26.97 -10.65 -19.15
N ASP A 131 -27.53 -9.48 -18.87
CA ASP A 131 -27.11 -8.22 -19.47
C ASP A 131 -25.87 -7.64 -18.79
N LEU A 132 -25.71 -7.87 -17.48
CA LEU A 132 -24.61 -7.29 -16.70
C LEU A 132 -23.34 -8.16 -16.69
N PHE A 133 -23.44 -9.49 -16.78
CA PHE A 133 -22.34 -10.39 -16.39
C PHE A 133 -21.57 -11.03 -17.56
N PRO A 134 -22.16 -11.91 -18.39
CA PRO A 134 -21.41 -12.71 -19.37
C PRO A 134 -21.01 -11.94 -20.64
N GLY A 135 -21.56 -10.76 -20.89
CA GLY A 135 -21.30 -9.98 -22.11
C GLY A 135 -19.86 -9.46 -22.21
N ARG A 136 -19.42 -9.12 -23.44
CA ARG A 136 -18.09 -8.51 -23.68
C ARG A 136 -17.86 -7.18 -22.96
N ARG A 137 -18.94 -6.46 -22.67
CA ARG A 137 -18.98 -5.26 -21.81
C ARG A 137 -19.74 -5.52 -20.51
N GLY A 138 -19.76 -6.78 -20.06
CA GLY A 138 -20.25 -7.16 -18.74
C GLY A 138 -19.23 -6.91 -17.64
N ALA A 139 -19.54 -7.32 -16.41
CA ALA A 139 -18.76 -7.02 -15.21
C ALA A 139 -17.28 -7.42 -15.32
N GLY A 140 -16.96 -8.50 -16.04
CA GLY A 140 -15.58 -8.91 -16.28
C GLY A 140 -14.72 -7.85 -16.99
N LYS A 141 -15.33 -6.98 -17.80
CA LYS A 141 -14.64 -5.90 -18.50
C LYS A 141 -14.15 -4.80 -17.55
N ILE A 142 -14.79 -4.63 -16.39
CA ILE A 142 -14.32 -3.71 -15.33
C ILE A 142 -12.93 -4.15 -14.87
N PHE A 143 -12.77 -5.42 -14.51
CA PHE A 143 -11.51 -5.96 -14.01
C PHE A 143 -10.43 -5.98 -15.09
N TRP A 144 -10.79 -6.33 -16.33
CA TRP A 144 -9.85 -6.25 -17.45
C TRP A 144 -9.32 -4.82 -17.63
N ASN A 145 -10.19 -3.80 -17.50
CA ASN A 145 -9.76 -2.40 -17.59
C ASN A 145 -8.90 -1.98 -16.38
N GLN A 146 -9.22 -2.42 -15.16
CA GLN A 146 -8.39 -2.13 -13.98
C GLN A 146 -6.99 -2.76 -14.09
N VAL A 147 -6.89 -3.99 -14.61
CA VAL A 147 -5.61 -4.65 -14.88
C VAL A 147 -4.83 -3.91 -15.97
N ARG A 148 -5.50 -3.44 -17.03
CA ARG A 148 -4.87 -2.60 -18.07
C ARG A 148 -4.37 -1.27 -17.51
N ALA A 149 -5.09 -0.69 -16.54
CA ALA A 149 -4.74 0.58 -15.90
C ALA A 149 -3.68 0.45 -14.80
N SER A 150 -3.49 -0.74 -14.24
CA SER A 150 -2.51 -1.02 -13.18
C SER A 150 -1.09 -0.61 -13.59
N GLY A 151 -0.45 0.23 -12.77
CA GLY A 151 0.86 0.80 -13.06
C GLY A 151 0.91 1.82 -14.21
N SER A 152 -0.23 2.13 -14.83
CA SER A 152 -0.33 3.18 -15.86
C SER A 152 -0.89 4.48 -15.29
N ILE A 153 -1.98 4.40 -14.53
CA ILE A 153 -2.60 5.52 -13.81
C ILE A 153 -2.80 5.10 -12.34
N PRO A 154 -2.67 6.00 -11.35
CA PRO A 154 -3.00 5.67 -9.98
C PRO A 154 -4.47 5.29 -9.82
N GLN A 155 -4.74 4.20 -9.10
CA GLN A 155 -6.08 3.69 -8.81
C GLN A 155 -6.28 3.62 -7.30
N VAL A 156 -7.19 4.41 -6.74
CA VAL A 156 -7.41 4.48 -5.29
C VAL A 156 -8.87 4.23 -4.93
N CYS A 157 -9.10 3.41 -3.90
CA CYS A 157 -10.44 3.10 -3.41
C CYS A 157 -10.67 3.64 -2.00
N ALA A 158 -11.80 4.31 -1.80
CA ALA A 158 -12.40 4.50 -0.48
C ALA A 158 -13.67 3.63 -0.40
N LEU A 159 -13.68 2.71 0.56
CA LEU A 159 -14.76 1.76 0.78
C LEU A 159 -15.58 2.20 2.00
N PHE A 160 -16.85 2.51 1.75
CA PHE A 160 -17.79 3.04 2.75
C PHE A 160 -18.87 2.04 3.15
N GLY A 161 -18.84 0.85 2.58
CA GLY A 161 -19.94 -0.11 2.67
C GLY A 161 -19.53 -1.50 2.25
N PRO A 162 -20.52 -2.38 1.99
CA PRO A 162 -20.24 -3.68 1.45
C PRO A 162 -19.59 -3.56 0.06
N SER A 163 -18.76 -4.56 -0.25
CA SER A 163 -18.25 -4.86 -1.57
C SER A 163 -18.19 -6.38 -1.70
N ALA A 164 -19.27 -6.95 -2.24
CA ALA A 164 -19.52 -8.39 -2.20
C ALA A 164 -19.20 -9.09 -3.53
N ALA A 165 -18.72 -10.33 -3.45
CA ALA A 165 -18.44 -11.22 -4.57
C ALA A 165 -17.55 -10.55 -5.64
N GLY A 166 -18.05 -10.39 -6.87
CA GLY A 166 -17.34 -9.65 -7.93
C GLY A 166 -17.01 -8.20 -7.54
N GLY A 167 -17.85 -7.56 -6.72
CA GLY A 167 -17.60 -6.23 -6.17
C GLY A 167 -16.27 -6.13 -5.42
N ALA A 168 -15.94 -7.16 -4.63
CA ALA A 168 -14.73 -7.21 -3.81
C ALA A 168 -13.44 -7.09 -4.64
N TYR A 169 -13.49 -7.44 -5.94
CA TYR A 169 -12.34 -7.29 -6.82
C TYR A 169 -12.06 -5.83 -7.23
N ILE A 170 -13.05 -4.93 -7.23
CA ILE A 170 -12.77 -3.50 -7.55
C ILE A 170 -11.75 -2.91 -6.58
N PRO A 171 -11.95 -2.96 -5.24
CA PRO A 171 -10.92 -2.50 -4.31
C PRO A 171 -9.64 -3.32 -4.38
N ALA A 172 -9.73 -4.65 -4.59
CA ALA A 172 -8.54 -5.51 -4.62
C ALA A 172 -7.58 -5.22 -5.80
N PHE A 173 -8.09 -4.70 -6.92
CA PHE A 173 -7.28 -4.26 -8.06
C PHE A 173 -6.79 -2.80 -7.93
N CYS A 174 -7.21 -2.06 -6.90
CA CYS A 174 -6.67 -0.72 -6.65
C CYS A 174 -5.26 -0.80 -6.05
N ASP A 175 -4.54 0.32 -6.12
CA ASP A 175 -3.21 0.45 -5.54
C ASP A 175 -3.27 0.52 -4.01
N VAL A 176 -4.25 1.27 -3.47
CA VAL A 176 -4.56 1.31 -2.04
C VAL A 176 -6.06 1.37 -1.79
N VAL A 177 -6.46 0.89 -0.60
CA VAL A 177 -7.86 0.82 -0.14
C VAL A 177 -7.98 1.42 1.26
N ALA A 178 -8.71 2.52 1.37
CA ALA A 178 -9.17 3.09 2.63
C ALA A 178 -10.52 2.48 3.01
N MET A 179 -10.65 1.93 4.21
CA MET A 179 -11.85 1.24 4.68
C MET A 179 -12.41 1.90 5.93
N VAL A 180 -13.70 2.25 5.92
CA VAL A 180 -14.38 2.86 7.06
C VAL A 180 -14.80 1.80 8.08
N GLU A 181 -14.27 1.89 9.29
CA GLU A 181 -14.55 0.98 10.41
C GLU A 181 -16.05 0.89 10.70
N GLY A 182 -16.57 -0.33 10.90
CA GLY A 182 -17.98 -0.60 11.21
C GLY A 182 -18.95 -0.48 10.03
N ASN A 183 -18.52 0.11 8.91
CA ASN A 183 -19.35 0.28 7.72
C ASN A 183 -18.83 -0.53 6.52
N ALA A 184 -17.52 -0.55 6.32
CA ALA A 184 -16.88 -1.16 5.17
C ALA A 184 -16.67 -2.67 5.36
N SER A 185 -16.99 -3.45 4.33
CA SER A 185 -16.74 -4.90 4.35
C SER A 185 -16.47 -5.46 2.95
N MET A 186 -15.58 -6.43 2.83
CA MET A 186 -15.28 -7.15 1.58
C MET A 186 -15.38 -8.66 1.79
N TYR A 187 -16.03 -9.38 0.88
CA TYR A 187 -16.13 -10.84 0.98
C TYR A 187 -16.57 -11.46 -0.34
N LEU A 188 -16.15 -12.70 -0.60
CA LEU A 188 -16.55 -13.44 -1.80
C LEU A 188 -17.98 -14.00 -1.70
N GLY A 189 -18.41 -14.38 -0.51
CA GLY A 189 -19.76 -14.83 -0.20
C GLY A 189 -20.21 -14.23 1.13
N SER A 190 -21.53 -14.11 1.33
CA SER A 190 -22.06 -13.63 2.61
C SER A 190 -21.83 -14.65 3.73
N ASP A 191 -21.90 -14.20 4.98
CA ASP A 191 -21.94 -15.04 6.18
C ASP A 191 -22.97 -16.17 6.08
N ARG A 192 -24.17 -15.87 5.57
CA ARG A 192 -25.23 -16.87 5.31
C ARG A 192 -24.80 -17.93 4.28
N MET A 193 -24.08 -17.51 3.24
CA MET A 193 -23.59 -18.44 2.22
C MET A 193 -22.50 -19.35 2.80
N VAL A 194 -21.60 -18.80 3.61
CA VAL A 194 -20.55 -19.56 4.29
C VAL A 194 -21.17 -20.59 5.24
N GLU A 195 -22.16 -20.21 6.05
CA GLU A 195 -22.86 -21.15 6.95
C GLU A 195 -23.54 -22.28 6.18
N MET A 196 -24.25 -21.95 5.09
CA MET A 196 -24.92 -22.97 4.26
C MET A 196 -23.95 -23.96 3.59
N VAL A 197 -22.77 -23.50 3.16
CA VAL A 197 -21.82 -24.33 2.40
C VAL A 197 -20.85 -25.09 3.31
N THR A 198 -20.41 -24.48 4.40
CA THR A 198 -19.32 -25.00 5.25
C THR A 198 -19.77 -25.38 6.65
N GLY A 199 -20.94 -24.92 7.09
CA GLY A 199 -21.40 -25.02 8.47
C GLY A 199 -20.76 -24.02 9.44
N GLU A 200 -19.81 -23.19 8.98
CA GLU A 200 -19.18 -22.16 9.80
C GLU A 200 -20.16 -21.02 10.10
N LYS A 201 -20.32 -20.71 11.39
CA LYS A 201 -21.12 -19.57 11.85
C LYS A 201 -20.22 -18.38 12.12
N THR A 202 -20.38 -17.33 11.33
CA THR A 202 -19.59 -16.10 11.43
C THR A 202 -20.49 -14.87 11.25
N THR A 203 -19.91 -13.68 11.26
CA THR A 203 -20.59 -12.41 10.97
C THR A 203 -19.88 -11.68 9.84
N LEU A 204 -20.57 -10.77 9.14
CA LEU A 204 -19.93 -9.95 8.10
C LEU A 204 -18.69 -9.18 8.60
N GLU A 205 -18.75 -8.65 9.82
CA GLU A 205 -17.63 -7.91 10.43
C GLU A 205 -16.45 -8.84 10.76
N ALA A 206 -16.72 -10.01 11.34
CA ALA A 206 -15.68 -10.99 11.70
C ALA A 206 -15.05 -11.68 10.47
N MET A 207 -15.81 -11.82 9.39
CA MET A 207 -15.35 -12.46 8.16
C MET A 207 -14.61 -11.49 7.23
N GLY A 208 -15.11 -10.26 7.12
CA GLY A 208 -14.66 -9.34 6.07
C GLY A 208 -14.80 -7.86 6.42
N GLY A 209 -14.87 -7.51 7.70
CA GLY A 209 -14.89 -6.12 8.15
C GLY A 209 -13.58 -5.39 7.89
N ALA A 210 -13.61 -4.06 7.98
CA ALA A 210 -12.44 -3.20 7.76
C ALA A 210 -11.22 -3.59 8.62
N LYS A 211 -11.44 -3.99 9.88
CA LYS A 211 -10.37 -4.41 10.80
C LYS A 211 -9.66 -5.67 10.33
N VAL A 212 -10.41 -6.69 9.93
CA VAL A 212 -9.88 -7.96 9.44
C VAL A 212 -8.97 -7.70 8.23
N HIS A 213 -9.44 -6.91 7.28
CA HIS A 213 -8.65 -6.63 6.07
C HIS A 213 -7.44 -5.73 6.31
N CYS A 214 -7.49 -4.81 7.28
CA CYS A 214 -6.36 -3.93 7.59
C CYS A 214 -5.33 -4.55 8.54
N ALA A 215 -5.69 -5.57 9.33
CA ALA A 215 -4.82 -6.13 10.36
C ALA A 215 -4.40 -7.59 10.11
N GLU A 216 -5.19 -8.36 9.35
CA GLU A 216 -4.99 -9.80 9.18
C GLU A 216 -4.78 -10.19 7.72
N SER A 217 -5.71 -9.81 6.83
CA SER A 217 -5.68 -10.26 5.43
C SER A 217 -4.78 -9.43 4.51
N GLY A 218 -4.42 -8.20 4.92
CA GLY A 218 -3.60 -7.27 4.14
C GLY A 218 -4.27 -6.61 2.92
N VAL A 219 -5.56 -6.84 2.66
CA VAL A 219 -6.26 -6.20 1.50
C VAL A 219 -6.62 -4.74 1.80
N GLY A 220 -6.87 -4.42 3.07
CA GLY A 220 -7.12 -3.06 3.54
C GLY A 220 -5.81 -2.34 3.83
N HIS A 221 -5.66 -1.10 3.35
CA HIS A 221 -4.42 -0.34 3.51
C HIS A 221 -4.52 0.71 4.62
N PHE A 222 -5.73 1.26 4.83
CA PHE A 222 -6.00 2.26 5.85
C PHE A 222 -7.31 1.95 6.57
N LEU A 223 -7.26 1.77 7.88
CA LEU A 223 -8.44 1.69 8.73
C LEU A 223 -8.85 3.12 9.14
N CYS A 224 -9.97 3.59 8.60
CA CYS A 224 -10.49 4.94 8.78
C CYS A 224 -11.66 4.91 9.77
N LYS A 225 -11.73 5.89 10.67
CA LYS A 225 -12.84 5.94 11.65
C LYS A 225 -14.10 6.55 11.05
N THR A 226 -13.92 7.48 10.12
CA THR A 226 -15.02 8.21 9.48
C THR A 226 -14.88 8.18 7.96
N GLU A 227 -15.97 8.47 7.24
CA GLU A 227 -15.92 8.63 5.79
C GLU A 227 -15.02 9.81 5.37
N ALA A 228 -14.97 10.88 6.17
CA ALA A 228 -14.08 12.02 5.94
C ALA A 228 -12.61 11.63 6.01
N ASP A 229 -12.21 10.79 6.98
CA ASP A 229 -10.84 10.28 7.07
C ASP A 229 -10.47 9.47 5.81
N ALA A 230 -11.41 8.65 5.29
CA ALA A 230 -11.18 7.86 4.09
C ALA A 230 -11.01 8.75 2.84
N LEU A 231 -11.77 9.84 2.74
CA LEU A 231 -11.61 10.82 1.66
C LEU A 231 -10.31 11.63 1.79
N ASP A 232 -9.87 11.96 3.01
CA ASP A 232 -8.56 12.57 3.25
C ASP A 232 -7.42 11.64 2.81
N VAL A 233 -7.51 10.35 3.11
CA VAL A 233 -6.55 9.35 2.62
C VAL A 233 -6.46 9.35 1.10
N VAL A 234 -7.59 9.44 0.38
CA VAL A 234 -7.60 9.55 -1.09
C VAL A 234 -6.82 10.78 -1.55
N ARG A 235 -7.11 11.96 -0.99
CA ARG A 235 -6.38 13.21 -1.33
C ARG A 235 -4.89 13.09 -1.06
N ARG A 236 -4.53 12.68 0.17
CA ARG A 236 -3.14 12.55 0.59
C ARG A 236 -2.39 11.55 -0.27
N TYR A 237 -2.97 10.39 -0.56
CA TYR A 237 -2.37 9.39 -1.44
C TYR A 237 -2.08 9.96 -2.83
N LEU A 238 -3.07 10.62 -3.46
CA LEU A 238 -2.87 11.23 -4.77
C LEU A 238 -1.82 12.34 -4.74
N SER A 239 -1.66 13.07 -3.63
CA SER A 239 -0.61 14.09 -3.46
C SER A 239 0.82 13.57 -3.57
N TYR A 240 1.04 12.25 -3.41
CA TYR A 240 2.37 11.63 -3.54
C TYR A 240 2.64 11.06 -4.92
N LEU A 241 1.63 10.92 -5.78
CA LEU A 241 1.77 10.23 -7.06
C LEU A 241 1.61 11.19 -8.24
N PRO A 242 2.30 10.93 -9.37
CA PRO A 242 2.02 11.60 -10.63
C PRO A 242 0.59 11.34 -11.13
N ALA A 243 0.13 12.03 -12.18
CA ALA A 243 -1.14 11.68 -12.82
C ALA A 243 -1.09 10.32 -13.53
N ASN A 244 0.09 9.94 -14.04
CA ASN A 244 0.34 8.67 -14.73
C ASN A 244 1.84 8.32 -14.73
N TRP A 245 2.16 7.10 -15.17
CA TRP A 245 3.50 6.52 -15.16
C TRP A 245 4.57 7.27 -15.98
N THR A 246 4.18 8.18 -16.89
CA THR A 246 5.17 8.94 -17.69
C THR A 246 5.68 10.19 -16.98
N GLN A 247 5.03 10.59 -15.89
CA GLN A 247 5.33 11.81 -15.15
C GLN A 247 6.05 11.52 -13.84
N ARG A 248 6.76 12.53 -13.33
CA ARG A 248 7.38 12.47 -12.01
C ARG A 248 6.37 12.78 -10.90
N PRO A 249 6.55 12.25 -9.69
CA PRO A 249 5.77 12.67 -8.53
C PRO A 249 5.79 14.19 -8.34
N PRO A 250 4.71 14.79 -7.82
CA PRO A 250 4.65 16.22 -7.61
C PRO A 250 5.57 16.64 -6.46
N ALA A 251 6.45 17.60 -6.73
CA ALA A 251 7.22 18.29 -5.71
C ALA A 251 6.36 19.36 -5.02
N VAL A 252 6.64 19.62 -3.75
CA VAL A 252 6.00 20.69 -2.96
C VAL A 252 7.06 21.60 -2.35
N THR A 253 6.63 22.68 -1.70
CA THR A 253 7.57 23.50 -0.90
C THR A 253 8.14 22.67 0.24
N ALA A 254 9.47 22.61 0.34
CA ALA A 254 10.16 21.84 1.35
C ALA A 254 9.76 22.27 2.76
N VAL A 255 9.51 21.27 3.62
CA VAL A 255 9.30 21.49 5.06
C VAL A 255 10.50 20.86 5.78
N PRO A 256 11.15 21.57 6.72
CA PRO A 256 12.23 20.99 7.51
C PRO A 256 11.80 19.70 8.22
N ALA A 257 12.77 18.82 8.50
CA ALA A 257 12.52 17.71 9.41
C ALA A 257 12.24 18.23 10.84
N PRO A 258 11.53 17.45 11.68
CA PRO A 258 11.26 17.86 13.06
C PRO A 258 12.54 18.14 13.86
N SER A 259 12.71 19.37 14.33
CA SER A 259 13.92 19.82 15.05
C SER A 259 14.13 19.18 16.43
N ASN A 260 13.08 18.55 16.98
CA ASN A 260 13.08 17.93 18.30
C ASN A 260 13.42 16.44 18.28
N VAL A 261 13.81 15.87 17.14
CA VAL A 261 14.14 14.45 17.01
C VAL A 261 15.64 14.26 16.82
N ASP A 262 16.29 13.66 17.81
CA ASP A 262 17.67 13.19 17.70
C ASP A 262 17.66 11.75 17.15
N LEU A 263 18.06 11.59 15.88
CA LEU A 263 18.10 10.30 15.20
C LEU A 263 19.11 9.33 15.83
N ALA A 264 20.24 9.82 16.34
CA ALA A 264 21.25 8.98 16.97
C ALA A 264 20.73 8.41 18.29
N ALA A 265 20.08 9.23 19.11
CA ALA A 265 19.52 8.82 20.39
C ALA A 265 18.35 7.82 20.27
N LEU A 266 17.69 7.74 19.09
CA LEU A 266 16.62 6.77 18.85
C LEU A 266 17.13 5.33 18.68
N VAL A 267 18.39 5.14 18.24
CA VAL A 267 18.96 3.82 17.96
C VAL A 267 19.69 3.31 19.21
N PRO A 268 19.19 2.28 19.90
CA PRO A 268 19.83 1.76 21.10
C PRO A 268 21.18 1.13 20.78
N ALA A 269 22.17 1.38 21.63
CA ALA A 269 23.50 0.78 21.53
C ALA A 269 23.46 -0.77 21.57
N SER A 270 22.55 -1.33 22.37
CA SER A 270 22.34 -2.79 22.42
C SER A 270 21.37 -3.24 21.33
N GLU A 271 21.80 -4.19 20.50
CA GLU A 271 20.96 -4.86 19.51
C GLU A 271 19.77 -5.62 20.11
N ARG A 272 19.84 -5.98 21.40
CA ARG A 272 18.73 -6.66 22.10
C ARG A 272 17.57 -5.71 22.39
N GLN A 273 17.82 -4.40 22.38
CA GLN A 273 16.80 -3.39 22.60
C GLN A 273 16.20 -2.93 21.26
N ALA A 274 14.88 -3.09 21.15
CA ALA A 274 14.11 -2.62 20.00
C ALA A 274 13.89 -1.09 20.04
N PHE A 275 13.61 -0.49 18.89
CA PHE A 275 13.16 0.90 18.78
C PHE A 275 12.15 1.07 17.64
N ASP A 276 11.32 2.11 17.74
CA ASP A 276 10.26 2.34 16.76
C ASP A 276 10.81 3.03 15.51
N MET A 277 11.02 2.25 14.45
CA MET A 277 11.52 2.76 13.17
C MET A 277 10.60 3.82 12.54
N ARG A 278 9.31 3.85 12.90
CA ARG A 278 8.39 4.92 12.44
C ARG A 278 8.78 6.28 12.99
N ARG A 279 9.30 6.34 14.22
CA ARG A 279 9.82 7.59 14.81
C ARG A 279 11.09 8.03 14.09
N TYR A 280 11.96 7.09 13.74
CA TYR A 280 13.17 7.36 12.97
C TYR A 280 12.84 7.91 11.58
N ALA A 281 11.96 7.24 10.83
CA ALA A 281 11.51 7.71 9.52
C ALA A 281 10.87 9.10 9.60
N LYS A 282 9.99 9.37 10.57
CA LYS A 282 9.36 10.69 10.76
C LYS A 282 10.35 11.79 11.16
N GLY A 283 11.41 11.45 11.90
CA GLY A 283 12.49 12.39 12.21
C GLY A 283 13.41 12.68 11.04
N LEU A 284 13.46 11.80 10.05
CA LEU A 284 14.29 11.93 8.86
C LEU A 284 13.59 12.70 7.72
N LEU A 285 12.30 12.46 7.54
CA LEU A 285 11.47 13.04 6.47
C LEU A 285 11.01 14.47 6.82
N ASP A 286 10.50 15.18 5.81
CA ASP A 286 9.83 16.48 5.98
C ASP A 286 8.71 16.34 7.01
N GLU A 287 8.60 17.29 7.95
CA GLU A 287 7.64 17.22 9.04
C GLU A 287 6.19 17.06 8.53
N GLY A 288 5.44 16.14 9.13
CA GLY A 288 4.05 15.85 8.76
C GLY A 288 3.85 15.10 7.43
N SER A 289 4.92 14.80 6.68
CA SER A 289 4.80 14.18 5.36
C SER A 289 4.58 12.66 5.38
N PHE A 290 4.91 11.95 6.46
CA PHE A 290 4.85 10.49 6.41
C PHE A 290 3.40 9.95 6.37
N LEU A 291 3.02 9.37 5.23
CA LEU A 291 1.79 8.62 5.00
C LEU A 291 2.09 7.11 5.08
N GLU A 292 1.98 6.55 6.29
CA GLU A 292 2.21 5.12 6.55
C GLU A 292 1.09 4.26 5.93
N ILE A 293 1.47 3.26 5.13
CA ILE A 293 0.55 2.33 4.46
C ILE A 293 0.55 0.98 5.20
N GLN A 294 -0.64 0.41 5.42
CA GLN A 294 -0.83 -0.87 6.12
C GLN A 294 -0.19 -0.87 7.52
N ALA A 295 -0.40 0.20 8.30
CA ALA A 295 0.17 0.36 9.65
C ALA A 295 -0.26 -0.76 10.64
N LEU A 296 -1.32 -1.50 10.33
CA LEU A 296 -1.88 -2.54 11.19
C LEU A 296 -1.50 -3.98 10.78
N TRP A 297 -0.93 -4.18 9.59
CA TRP A 297 -0.57 -5.50 9.03
C TRP A 297 0.94 -5.62 8.80
N ALA A 298 1.53 -6.76 9.15
CA ALA A 298 2.98 -7.02 9.10
C ALA A 298 3.82 -5.85 9.69
N LYS A 299 3.57 -5.52 10.97
CA LYS A 299 4.09 -4.33 11.66
C LYS A 299 5.61 -4.30 11.83
N GLU A 300 6.26 -5.45 11.71
CA GLU A 300 7.71 -5.63 11.61
C GLU A 300 8.33 -4.90 10.40
N LEU A 301 7.52 -4.51 9.41
CA LEU A 301 7.94 -3.74 8.24
C LEU A 301 7.02 -2.54 8.06
N THR A 302 7.61 -1.35 8.17
CA THR A 302 6.95 -0.07 7.90
C THR A 302 7.14 0.29 6.44
N ILE A 303 6.04 0.66 5.76
CA ILE A 303 6.07 1.21 4.40
C ILE A 303 5.25 2.50 4.35
N GLY A 304 5.55 3.38 3.41
CA GLY A 304 4.75 4.58 3.21
C GLY A 304 5.44 5.62 2.36
N PHE A 305 4.70 6.66 1.99
CA PHE A 305 5.27 7.82 1.30
C PHE A 305 5.68 8.88 2.31
N GLY A 306 6.72 9.63 1.98
CA GLY A 306 7.13 10.85 2.67
C GLY A 306 7.75 11.83 1.70
N ARG A 307 8.34 12.90 2.23
CA ARG A 307 9.13 13.83 1.43
C ARG A 307 10.51 14.06 2.03
N LEU A 308 11.48 14.32 1.16
CA LEU A 308 12.81 14.81 1.48
C LEU A 308 13.02 16.07 0.65
N ASP A 309 13.08 17.23 1.33
CA ASP A 309 13.26 18.53 0.68
C ASP A 309 12.17 18.82 -0.36
N GLY A 310 10.91 18.53 -0.01
CA GLY A 310 9.75 18.73 -0.88
C GLY A 310 9.56 17.68 -1.99
N GLU A 311 10.52 16.78 -2.20
CA GLU A 311 10.45 15.71 -3.20
C GLU A 311 9.93 14.41 -2.59
N VAL A 312 9.08 13.67 -3.31
CA VAL A 312 8.45 12.44 -2.81
C VAL A 312 9.46 11.29 -2.72
N VAL A 313 9.39 10.51 -1.63
CA VAL A 313 10.14 9.25 -1.46
C VAL A 313 9.24 8.17 -0.87
N GLY A 314 9.40 6.94 -1.36
CA GLY A 314 8.81 5.73 -0.80
C GLY A 314 9.76 5.11 0.20
N VAL A 315 9.31 4.87 1.43
CA VAL A 315 10.13 4.32 2.51
C VAL A 315 9.77 2.85 2.75
N VAL A 316 10.79 2.00 2.84
CA VAL A 316 10.67 0.59 3.27
C VAL A 316 11.62 0.39 4.45
N ALA A 317 11.09 0.12 5.63
CA ALA A 317 11.86 0.21 6.87
C ALA A 317 11.52 -0.90 7.86
N ASN A 318 12.52 -1.65 8.33
CA ASN A 318 12.31 -2.69 9.34
C ASN A 318 12.06 -2.06 10.71
N ASN A 319 11.00 -2.49 11.41
CA ASN A 319 10.64 -1.97 12.71
C ASN A 319 10.92 -3.00 13.81
N SER A 320 12.04 -2.82 14.52
CA SER A 320 12.47 -3.77 15.55
C SER A 320 11.53 -3.85 16.76
N MET A 321 10.63 -2.88 16.98
CA MET A 321 9.57 -2.98 18.01
C MET A 321 8.62 -4.16 17.78
N PHE A 322 8.50 -4.63 16.54
CA PHE A 322 7.60 -5.71 16.19
C PHE A 322 8.43 -6.88 15.66
N LYS A 323 8.42 -7.99 16.40
CA LYS A 323 9.14 -9.23 16.06
C LYS A 323 10.63 -9.00 15.72
N GLY A 324 11.26 -7.99 16.32
CA GLY A 324 12.67 -7.67 16.09
C GLY A 324 13.01 -7.22 14.66
N GLY A 325 12.02 -6.85 13.83
CA GLY A 325 12.22 -6.44 12.44
C GLY A 325 12.47 -7.59 11.47
N VAL A 326 12.27 -8.84 11.91
CA VAL A 326 12.39 -10.07 11.12
C VAL A 326 11.34 -10.09 10.00
N LEU A 327 11.69 -10.55 8.81
CA LEU A 327 10.77 -10.67 7.68
C LEU A 327 10.00 -12.02 7.66
N PHE A 328 8.70 -11.95 7.46
CA PHE A 328 7.73 -13.05 7.30
C PHE A 328 7.07 -13.02 5.91
N VAL A 329 6.21 -14.01 5.61
CA VAL A 329 5.44 -14.10 4.36
C VAL A 329 4.64 -12.83 4.08
N ASP A 330 3.93 -12.32 5.09
CA ASP A 330 3.10 -11.12 4.98
C ASP A 330 3.95 -9.87 4.72
N SER A 331 5.06 -9.69 5.46
CA SER A 331 5.94 -8.54 5.24
C SER A 331 6.63 -8.59 3.88
N ALA A 332 6.90 -9.78 3.35
CA ALA A 332 7.46 -9.94 2.01
C ALA A 332 6.45 -9.52 0.94
N ASP A 333 5.19 -9.94 1.05
CA ASP A 333 4.12 -9.52 0.13
C ASP A 333 3.83 -8.00 0.25
N LYS A 334 3.80 -7.47 1.49
CA LYS A 334 3.69 -6.04 1.78
C LYS A 334 4.77 -5.22 1.08
N ALA A 335 6.03 -5.61 1.23
CA ALA A 335 7.16 -4.95 0.59
C ALA A 335 7.07 -5.04 -0.93
N THR A 336 6.79 -6.24 -1.45
CA THR A 336 6.71 -6.51 -2.89
C THR A 336 5.75 -5.54 -3.58
N ARG A 337 4.51 -5.45 -3.07
CA ARG A 337 3.47 -4.60 -3.66
C ARG A 337 3.86 -3.12 -3.59
N PHE A 338 4.41 -2.66 -2.47
CA PHE A 338 4.78 -1.25 -2.30
C PHE A 338 5.98 -0.84 -3.16
N VAL A 339 7.00 -1.69 -3.27
CA VAL A 339 8.16 -1.45 -4.14
C VAL A 339 7.72 -1.35 -5.61
N GLN A 340 6.85 -2.27 -6.06
CA GLN A 340 6.29 -2.22 -7.42
C GLN A 340 5.44 -0.97 -7.65
N LEU A 341 4.66 -0.55 -6.66
CA LEU A 341 3.87 0.69 -6.73
C LEU A 341 4.76 1.92 -6.91
N CYS A 342 5.79 2.04 -6.07
CA CYS A 342 6.75 3.15 -6.17
C CYS A 342 7.45 3.15 -7.52
N ASP A 343 7.88 1.97 -7.97
CA ASP A 343 8.59 1.83 -9.22
C ASP A 343 7.75 2.22 -10.44
N ALA A 344 6.47 1.80 -10.47
CA ALA A 344 5.55 2.09 -11.56
C ALA A 344 5.24 3.60 -11.72
N PHE A 345 5.32 4.35 -10.63
CA PHE A 345 4.95 5.77 -10.59
C PHE A 345 6.14 6.70 -10.30
N ASN A 346 7.36 6.25 -10.62
CA ASN A 346 8.58 7.05 -10.56
C ASN A 346 8.89 7.62 -9.17
N VAL A 347 8.46 6.93 -8.09
CA VAL A 347 8.75 7.31 -6.70
C VAL A 347 10.07 6.68 -6.24
N PRO A 348 11.13 7.47 -5.95
CA PRO A 348 12.37 6.95 -5.40
C PRO A 348 12.16 6.11 -4.14
N LEU A 349 13.01 5.10 -3.92
CA LEU A 349 12.92 4.18 -2.79
C LEU A 349 14.06 4.41 -1.79
N LEU A 350 13.69 4.58 -0.53
CA LEU A 350 14.59 4.63 0.62
C LEU A 350 14.37 3.39 1.49
N PHE A 351 15.40 2.56 1.59
CA PHE A 351 15.42 1.39 2.47
C PHE A 351 16.12 1.75 3.78
N LEU A 352 15.45 1.58 4.92
CA LEU A 352 16.01 1.75 6.26
C LEU A 352 16.14 0.37 6.93
N SER A 353 17.35 -0.18 6.91
CA SER A 353 17.63 -1.55 7.31
C SER A 353 17.95 -1.66 8.81
N ASP A 354 17.09 -2.38 9.54
CA ASP A 354 17.33 -2.93 10.89
C ASP A 354 16.73 -4.35 10.94
N VAL A 355 17.27 -5.23 10.09
CA VAL A 355 16.75 -6.57 9.80
C VAL A 355 17.73 -7.66 10.23
N PRO A 356 17.30 -8.61 11.07
CA PRO A 356 18.11 -9.78 11.42
C PRO A 356 18.02 -10.91 10.38
N GLY A 357 17.15 -10.78 9.37
CA GLY A 357 16.94 -11.75 8.29
C GLY A 357 15.46 -12.08 8.08
N PHE A 358 15.21 -13.16 7.32
CA PHE A 358 13.90 -13.79 7.25
C PHE A 358 13.69 -14.73 8.44
N MET A 359 12.44 -14.91 8.85
CA MET A 359 12.08 -15.86 9.89
C MET A 359 12.43 -17.28 9.43
N VAL A 360 12.97 -18.07 10.37
CA VAL A 360 13.32 -19.48 10.14
C VAL A 360 12.40 -20.35 11.00
N GLY A 361 11.94 -21.48 10.46
CA GLY A 361 11.20 -22.49 11.24
C GLY A 361 10.07 -23.16 10.46
N THR A 362 9.67 -24.35 10.92
CA THR A 362 8.73 -25.23 10.20
C THR A 362 7.40 -24.57 9.84
N ALA A 363 6.90 -23.64 10.66
CA ALA A 363 5.64 -22.94 10.39
C ALA A 363 5.73 -22.03 9.16
N VAL A 364 6.77 -21.19 9.08
CA VAL A 364 6.96 -20.26 7.94
C VAL A 364 7.42 -21.00 6.69
N GLU A 365 8.14 -22.11 6.84
CA GLU A 365 8.45 -23.02 5.71
C GLU A 365 7.17 -23.59 5.09
N LYS A 366 6.22 -24.06 5.92
CA LYS A 366 4.91 -24.56 5.44
C LYS A 366 4.04 -23.48 4.80
N GLN A 367 4.19 -22.22 5.22
CA GLN A 367 3.54 -21.08 4.57
C GLN A 367 4.19 -20.73 3.22
N GLY A 368 5.40 -21.21 2.96
CA GLY A 368 6.16 -20.94 1.75
C GLY A 368 7.02 -19.67 1.86
N ILE A 369 7.69 -19.44 2.98
CA ILE A 369 8.55 -18.25 3.16
C ILE A 369 9.57 -18.06 2.04
N ILE A 370 10.10 -19.13 1.45
CA ILE A 370 11.06 -19.07 0.35
C ILE A 370 10.44 -18.40 -0.89
N ARG A 371 9.25 -18.84 -1.34
CA ARG A 371 8.59 -18.27 -2.53
C ARG A 371 8.12 -16.84 -2.28
N HIS A 372 7.67 -16.51 -1.06
CA HIS A 372 7.30 -15.13 -0.70
C HIS A 372 8.53 -14.20 -0.59
N GLY A 373 9.63 -14.66 0.01
CA GLY A 373 10.89 -13.92 0.04
C GLY A 373 11.44 -13.67 -1.38
N ALA A 374 11.33 -14.66 -2.26
CA ALA A 374 11.71 -14.53 -3.66
C ALA A 374 10.87 -13.49 -4.42
N LYS A 375 9.58 -13.29 -4.09
CA LYS A 375 8.76 -12.19 -4.63
C LYS A 375 9.32 -10.83 -4.27
N MET A 376 9.65 -10.63 -2.99
CA MET A 376 10.20 -9.38 -2.49
C MET A 376 11.54 -9.06 -3.16
N ILE A 377 12.42 -10.06 -3.23
CA ILE A 377 13.72 -9.95 -3.93
C ILE A 377 13.49 -9.60 -5.41
N THR A 378 12.53 -10.24 -6.08
CA THR A 378 12.20 -9.93 -7.48
C THR A 378 11.77 -8.47 -7.64
N ALA A 379 10.88 -7.96 -6.79
CA ALA A 379 10.42 -6.57 -6.86
C ALA A 379 11.57 -5.56 -6.64
N ILE A 380 12.49 -5.85 -5.72
CA ILE A 380 13.64 -4.99 -5.44
C ILE A 380 14.64 -4.98 -6.60
N SER A 381 14.90 -6.15 -7.19
CA SER A 381 15.77 -6.27 -8.36
C SER A 381 15.16 -5.57 -9.58
N GLU A 382 13.85 -5.70 -9.82
CA GLU A 382 13.17 -5.13 -10.98
C GLU A 382 12.95 -3.61 -10.87
N ALA A 383 12.94 -3.07 -9.65
CA ALA A 383 12.77 -1.63 -9.43
C ALA A 383 13.92 -0.84 -10.06
N THR A 384 13.59 0.07 -10.96
CA THR A 384 14.54 0.91 -11.70
C THR A 384 14.50 2.38 -11.28
N VAL A 385 13.63 2.75 -10.34
CA VAL A 385 13.71 4.06 -9.66
C VAL A 385 15.06 4.21 -8.94
N PRO A 386 15.46 5.43 -8.59
CA PRO A 386 16.52 5.62 -7.62
C PRO A 386 16.24 4.84 -6.33
N LYS A 387 17.22 4.07 -5.86
CA LYS A 387 17.17 3.27 -4.63
C LYS A 387 18.34 3.64 -3.75
N ILE A 388 18.11 3.95 -2.48
CA ILE A 388 19.18 4.11 -1.50
C ILE A 388 18.94 3.14 -0.35
N CYS A 389 19.97 2.38 0.00
CA CYS A 389 20.00 1.52 1.17
C CYS A 389 20.72 2.24 2.31
N VAL A 390 20.04 2.45 3.44
CA VAL A 390 20.65 2.92 4.68
C VAL A 390 20.63 1.79 5.69
N VAL A 391 21.80 1.28 6.05
CA VAL A 391 21.93 0.33 7.15
C VAL A 391 21.94 1.10 8.46
N VAL A 392 20.79 1.12 9.14
CA VAL A 392 20.62 1.83 10.41
C VAL A 392 21.31 1.06 11.53
N ARG A 393 21.07 -0.25 11.60
CA ARG A 393 21.69 -1.10 12.62
C ARG A 393 21.94 -2.52 12.13
N LYS A 394 20.94 -3.40 12.09
CA LYS A 394 21.16 -4.79 11.63
C LYS A 394 20.92 -4.92 10.13
N ALA A 395 21.82 -5.63 9.43
CA ALA A 395 21.55 -6.14 8.08
C ALA A 395 22.22 -7.50 7.91
N TYR A 396 21.50 -8.55 8.32
CA TYR A 396 22.04 -9.91 8.33
C TYR A 396 21.50 -10.79 7.21
N GLY A 397 22.40 -11.55 6.59
CA GLY A 397 22.09 -12.60 5.61
C GLY A 397 21.13 -12.12 4.52
N ALA A 398 20.07 -12.89 4.27
CA ALA A 398 19.05 -12.54 3.28
C ALA A 398 18.26 -11.26 3.62
N GLY A 399 18.35 -10.74 4.85
CA GLY A 399 17.81 -9.42 5.20
C GLY A 399 18.52 -8.29 4.45
N LEU A 400 19.84 -8.40 4.24
CA LEU A 400 20.58 -7.44 3.41
C LEU A 400 20.06 -7.45 1.96
N TYR A 401 19.74 -8.63 1.43
CA TYR A 401 19.18 -8.78 0.08
C TYR A 401 17.81 -8.13 -0.04
N ALA A 402 16.94 -8.41 0.94
CA ALA A 402 15.58 -7.90 1.00
C ALA A 402 15.48 -6.39 1.29
N MET A 403 16.56 -5.73 1.68
CA MET A 403 16.58 -4.29 1.95
C MET A 403 17.44 -3.53 0.93
N ALA A 404 17.56 -4.08 -0.29
CA ALA A 404 18.29 -3.49 -1.41
C ALA A 404 19.77 -3.20 -1.09
N GLY A 405 20.45 -4.10 -0.36
CA GLY A 405 21.88 -4.00 -0.11
C GLY A 405 22.73 -4.05 -1.40
N PRO A 406 24.07 -3.99 -1.30
CA PRO A 406 24.96 -3.70 -2.42
C PRO A 406 24.76 -4.56 -3.68
N GLY A 407 24.49 -5.87 -3.51
CA GLY A 407 24.25 -6.79 -4.63
C GLY A 407 22.93 -6.59 -5.39
N PHE A 408 22.08 -5.66 -4.95
CA PHE A 408 20.79 -5.31 -5.55
C PHE A 408 20.80 -3.93 -6.21
N GLU A 409 22.01 -3.43 -6.49
CA GLU A 409 22.29 -2.19 -7.22
C GLU A 409 21.47 -0.98 -6.72
N PRO A 410 21.52 -0.65 -5.42
CA PRO A 410 21.13 0.68 -4.99
C PRO A 410 22.08 1.72 -5.62
N ASP A 411 21.59 2.94 -5.84
CA ASP A 411 22.43 4.08 -6.24
C ASP A 411 23.40 4.49 -5.13
N ALA A 412 23.11 4.08 -3.89
CA ALA A 412 24.04 4.15 -2.77
C ALA A 412 23.66 3.18 -1.65
N THR A 413 24.66 2.58 -1.02
CA THR A 413 24.58 1.92 0.29
C THR A 413 25.31 2.77 1.32
N ILE A 414 24.56 3.31 2.28
CA ILE A 414 25.04 4.14 3.38
C ILE A 414 25.00 3.31 4.67
N ALA A 415 26.09 3.28 5.41
CA ALA A 415 26.11 2.70 6.76
C ALA A 415 26.07 3.81 7.81
N LEU A 416 25.30 3.62 8.88
CA LEU A 416 25.43 4.42 10.09
C LEU A 416 26.50 3.82 11.02
N PRO A 417 27.03 4.55 12.02
CA PRO A 417 28.03 4.00 12.95
C PRO A 417 27.54 2.76 13.71
N THR A 418 26.22 2.62 13.89
CA THR A 418 25.56 1.48 14.53
C THR A 418 25.34 0.28 13.61
N ALA A 419 25.70 0.39 12.33
CA ALA A 419 25.49 -0.65 11.34
C ALA A 419 26.31 -1.91 11.62
N LYS A 420 25.69 -3.06 11.37
CA LYS A 420 26.26 -4.40 11.48
C LYS A 420 25.79 -5.22 10.29
N ILE A 421 26.72 -5.48 9.39
CA ILE A 421 26.48 -6.21 8.14
C ILE A 421 27.25 -7.52 8.23
N ALA A 422 26.54 -8.65 8.21
CA ALA A 422 27.12 -9.98 8.37
C ALA A 422 26.21 -11.06 7.79
N VAL A 423 26.68 -12.30 7.72
CA VAL A 423 25.83 -13.44 7.32
C VAL A 423 24.76 -13.73 8.36
N MET A 424 25.09 -13.62 9.64
CA MET A 424 24.16 -13.73 10.77
C MET A 424 24.74 -13.03 12.00
N GLY A 425 23.93 -12.81 13.03
CA GLY A 425 24.42 -12.25 14.29
C GLY A 425 25.40 -13.19 15.01
N ALA A 426 26.37 -12.62 15.72
CA ALA A 426 27.48 -13.37 16.33
C ALA A 426 27.03 -14.53 17.23
N GLU A 427 25.99 -14.32 18.05
CA GLU A 427 25.44 -15.37 18.92
C GLU A 427 24.90 -16.56 18.11
N ALA A 428 24.19 -16.30 17.00
CA ALA A 428 23.69 -17.36 16.12
C ALA A 428 24.84 -18.05 15.35
N ALA A 429 25.81 -17.27 14.85
CA ALA A 429 26.97 -17.79 14.13
C ALA A 429 27.78 -18.76 14.97
N VAL A 430 28.14 -18.36 16.18
CA VAL A 430 28.97 -19.17 17.09
C VAL A 430 28.26 -20.46 17.47
N ASN A 431 26.98 -20.38 17.83
CA ASN A 431 26.21 -21.56 18.20
C ASN A 431 26.01 -22.53 17.03
N ALA A 432 25.87 -22.02 15.79
CA ALA A 432 25.74 -22.87 14.61
C ALA A 432 27.09 -23.52 14.21
N VAL A 433 28.15 -22.72 14.08
CA VAL A 433 29.47 -23.18 13.59
C VAL A 433 30.16 -24.08 14.60
N TYR A 434 30.05 -23.77 15.89
CA TYR A 434 30.74 -24.50 16.96
C TYR A 434 29.80 -25.42 17.75
N ALA A 435 28.60 -25.72 17.26
CA ALA A 435 27.59 -26.54 17.96
C ALA A 435 28.18 -27.80 18.61
N ASN A 436 28.90 -28.60 17.81
CA ASN A 436 29.51 -29.86 18.28
C ASN A 436 30.62 -29.62 19.31
N LYS A 437 31.41 -28.55 19.17
CA LYS A 437 32.48 -28.21 20.13
C LYS A 437 31.88 -27.71 21.44
N ILE A 438 30.88 -26.83 21.38
CA ILE A 438 30.18 -26.31 22.56
C ILE A 438 29.51 -27.45 23.33
N ALA A 439 28.86 -28.39 22.63
CA ALA A 439 28.23 -29.56 23.23
C ALA A 439 29.25 -30.52 23.90
N ALA A 440 30.48 -30.57 23.39
CA ALA A 440 31.55 -31.41 23.94
C ALA A 440 32.22 -30.83 25.20
N ILE A 441 32.07 -29.53 25.49
CA ILE A 441 32.62 -28.89 26.69
C ILE A 441 31.71 -29.22 27.88
N ALA A 442 32.19 -30.04 28.83
CA ALA A 442 31.40 -30.50 29.97
C ALA A 442 31.22 -29.43 31.05
N ASP A 443 32.26 -28.62 31.30
CA ASP A 443 32.23 -27.56 32.30
C ASP A 443 31.40 -26.36 31.80
N PRO A 444 30.33 -25.95 32.52
CA PRO A 444 29.53 -24.79 32.16
C PRO A 444 30.33 -23.48 32.05
N ASP A 445 31.33 -23.27 32.91
CA ASP A 445 32.10 -22.03 32.94
C ASP A 445 33.07 -21.97 31.75
N GLU A 446 33.75 -23.07 31.45
CA GLU A 446 34.58 -23.20 30.25
C GLU A 446 33.75 -23.03 28.97
N ARG A 447 32.54 -23.60 28.94
CA ARG A 447 31.63 -23.47 27.80
C ARG A 447 31.21 -22.01 27.58
N ALA A 448 30.84 -21.32 28.66
CA ALA A 448 30.47 -19.90 28.60
C ALA A 448 31.65 -19.03 28.15
N ALA A 449 32.85 -19.27 28.67
CA ALA A 449 34.06 -18.57 28.27
C ALA A 449 34.42 -18.81 26.79
N PHE A 450 34.30 -20.05 26.31
CA PHE A 450 34.52 -20.40 24.90
C PHE A 450 33.54 -19.66 23.98
N VAL A 451 32.24 -19.68 24.30
CA VAL A 451 31.21 -18.98 23.52
C VAL A 451 31.45 -17.48 23.52
N ALA A 452 31.78 -16.89 24.67
CA ALA A 452 32.08 -15.46 24.78
C ALA A 452 33.29 -15.06 23.93
N ALA A 453 34.38 -15.84 23.99
CA ALA A 453 35.59 -15.56 23.21
C ALA A 453 35.33 -15.65 21.69
N ARG A 454 34.62 -16.68 21.22
CA ARG A 454 34.29 -16.81 19.79
C ARG A 454 33.29 -15.76 19.32
N ARG A 455 32.42 -15.30 20.21
CA ARG A 455 31.50 -14.20 19.91
C ARG A 455 32.25 -12.89 19.74
N GLU A 456 33.18 -12.59 20.64
CA GLU A 456 34.02 -11.39 20.54
C GLU A 456 34.88 -11.40 19.26
N GLU A 457 35.47 -12.55 18.92
CA GLU A 457 36.20 -12.74 17.66
C GLU A 457 35.32 -12.45 16.45
N TYR A 458 34.12 -13.02 16.39
CA TYR A 458 33.17 -12.78 15.30
C TYR A 458 32.70 -11.32 15.25
N GLU A 459 32.45 -10.69 16.40
CA GLU A 459 32.03 -9.28 16.47
C GLU A 459 33.10 -8.33 15.95
N ARG A 460 34.40 -8.64 16.11
CA ARG A 460 35.50 -7.86 15.52
C ARG A 460 35.55 -7.94 14.00
N ASP A 461 35.08 -9.03 13.40
CA ASP A 461 34.99 -9.16 11.94
C ASP A 461 33.80 -8.40 11.34
N ILE A 462 32.81 -8.03 12.15
CA ILE A 462 31.71 -7.14 11.74
C ILE A 462 32.18 -5.69 11.83
N ASP A 463 33.03 -5.29 10.88
CA ASP A 463 33.66 -3.99 10.83
C ASP A 463 33.18 -3.18 9.60
N ILE A 464 32.40 -2.13 9.85
CA ILE A 464 31.90 -1.25 8.80
C ILE A 464 32.98 -0.41 8.13
N VAL A 465 34.08 -0.09 8.82
CA VAL A 465 35.22 0.64 8.24
C VAL A 465 35.92 -0.27 7.23
N ARG A 466 36.11 -1.55 7.58
CA ARG A 466 36.61 -2.56 6.65
C ARG A 466 35.71 -2.71 5.43
N LEU A 467 34.38 -2.77 5.62
CA LEU A 467 33.44 -2.85 4.49
C LEU A 467 33.51 -1.60 3.60
N ALA A 468 33.66 -0.41 4.19
CA ALA A 468 33.83 0.83 3.43
C ALA A 468 35.17 0.86 2.68
N SER A 469 36.27 0.41 3.30
CA SER A 469 37.59 0.36 2.65
C SER A 469 37.66 -0.62 1.48
N GLU A 470 36.84 -1.68 1.53
CA GLU A 470 36.67 -2.67 0.46
C GLU A 470 35.58 -2.26 -0.55
N LEU A 471 35.05 -1.03 -0.44
CA LEU A 471 34.02 -0.46 -1.32
C LEU A 471 32.70 -1.26 -1.35
N VAL A 472 32.40 -2.00 -0.27
CA VAL A 472 31.13 -2.73 -0.12
C VAL A 472 29.99 -1.78 0.24
N VAL A 473 30.28 -0.72 1.00
CA VAL A 473 29.36 0.40 1.27
C VAL A 473 29.98 1.67 0.72
N ASP A 474 29.15 2.59 0.22
CA ASP A 474 29.61 3.82 -0.44
C ASP A 474 30.13 4.86 0.57
N THR A 475 29.56 4.88 1.77
CA THR A 475 29.96 5.83 2.82
C THR A 475 29.45 5.42 4.20
N ILE A 476 30.09 5.98 5.23
CA ILE A 476 29.63 5.94 6.62
C ILE A 476 29.22 7.36 7.02
N VAL A 477 28.00 7.53 7.52
CA VAL A 477 27.42 8.86 7.80
C VAL A 477 26.83 8.89 9.20
N GLU A 478 27.08 9.97 9.94
CA GLU A 478 26.44 10.19 11.24
C GLU A 478 24.92 10.42 11.06
N PRO A 479 24.06 9.96 11.99
CA PRO A 479 22.61 10.11 11.85
C PRO A 479 22.15 11.56 11.62
N ALA A 480 22.86 12.54 12.19
CA ALA A 480 22.58 13.97 12.02
C ALA A 480 22.81 14.48 10.57
N ASP A 481 23.74 13.88 9.83
CA ASP A 481 24.09 14.26 8.47
C ASP A 481 23.32 13.47 7.40
N LEU A 482 22.69 12.36 7.81
CA LEU A 482 22.01 11.42 6.91
C LEU A 482 21.00 12.09 5.99
N ARG A 483 20.17 13.01 6.52
CA ARG A 483 19.15 13.69 5.72
C ARG A 483 19.77 14.48 4.55
N THR A 484 20.81 15.26 4.84
CA THR A 484 21.52 16.06 3.85
C THR A 484 22.15 15.17 2.77
N GLU A 485 22.72 14.03 3.18
CA GLU A 485 23.30 13.05 2.26
C GLU A 485 22.25 12.45 1.32
N LEU A 486 21.09 12.05 1.86
CA LEU A 486 19.99 11.48 1.08
C LEU A 486 19.46 12.47 0.04
N VAL A 487 19.24 13.73 0.42
CA VAL A 487 18.77 14.78 -0.50
C VAL A 487 19.72 14.92 -1.69
N ARG A 488 21.03 14.98 -1.42
CA ARG A 488 22.06 15.12 -2.48
C ARG A 488 22.09 13.90 -3.41
N ARG A 489 22.04 12.69 -2.85
CA ARG A 489 22.11 11.45 -3.64
C ARG A 489 20.86 11.23 -4.49
N PHE A 490 19.67 11.47 -3.95
CA PHE A 490 18.45 11.39 -4.75
C PHE A 490 18.41 12.46 -5.85
N ALA A 491 18.90 13.67 -5.57
CA ALA A 491 19.03 14.70 -6.60
C ALA A 491 19.98 14.28 -7.73
N ALA A 492 21.12 13.66 -7.41
CA ALA A 492 22.06 13.13 -8.41
C ALA A 492 21.47 11.98 -9.23
N ALA A 493 20.69 11.09 -8.61
CA ALA A 493 20.07 9.94 -9.26
C ALA A 493 18.77 10.27 -10.04
N ARG A 494 18.30 11.53 -10.03
CA ARG A 494 17.00 11.95 -10.59
C ARG A 494 16.79 11.61 -12.07
N HIS A 495 17.88 11.48 -12.83
CA HIS A 495 17.88 11.19 -14.27
C HIS A 495 18.40 9.79 -14.61
N LYS A 496 18.38 8.86 -13.64
CA LYS A 496 18.77 7.46 -13.82
C LYS A 496 18.03 6.81 -15.00
N ASP A 497 18.76 6.02 -15.79
CA ASP A 497 18.15 5.19 -16.83
C ASP A 497 17.25 4.12 -16.18
N ARG A 498 16.04 4.00 -16.75
CA ARG A 498 14.96 3.14 -16.27
C ARG A 498 14.97 1.76 -16.92
N SER A 499 16.02 1.40 -17.66
CA SER A 499 16.14 0.11 -18.35
C SER A 499 16.59 -1.02 -17.39
N PHE A 500 16.00 -2.22 -17.53
CA PHE A 500 16.36 -3.39 -16.71
C PHE A 500 16.52 -4.67 -17.54
N SER A 501 15.47 -5.09 -18.26
CA SER A 501 15.45 -6.38 -18.98
C SER A 501 14.67 -6.31 -20.29
N ARG A 502 14.93 -7.26 -21.20
CA ARG A 502 14.29 -7.36 -22.53
C ARG A 502 13.24 -8.47 -22.56
N ARG A 503 12.02 -8.21 -22.07
CA ARG A 503 10.90 -9.18 -22.02
C ARG A 503 9.54 -8.47 -21.95
N ARG A 504 8.44 -9.21 -22.16
CA ARG A 504 7.07 -8.67 -22.05
C ARG A 504 6.66 -8.38 -20.60
N HIS A 505 6.93 -9.33 -19.70
CA HIS A 505 6.71 -9.20 -18.26
C HIS A 505 7.56 -10.25 -17.54
N GLY A 506 7.79 -10.05 -16.24
CA GLY A 506 8.39 -11.07 -15.38
C GLY A 506 7.50 -12.30 -15.21
N VAL A 507 8.09 -13.37 -14.68
CA VAL A 507 7.36 -14.54 -14.16
C VAL A 507 7.67 -14.61 -12.67
N THR A 508 6.96 -13.77 -11.91
CA THR A 508 7.22 -13.59 -10.47
C THR A 508 6.88 -14.88 -9.71
N PRO A 509 7.67 -15.28 -8.69
CA PRO A 509 7.33 -16.38 -7.81
C PRO A 509 5.92 -16.21 -7.20
N VAL A 510 5.17 -17.30 -7.00
CA VAL A 510 3.79 -17.27 -6.46
C VAL A 510 3.69 -17.69 -5.03
#